data_AF-A0AAD7DNZ7-F1
#
_entry.id   AF-A0AAD7DNZ7-F1
#
_cell.length_a   1.000
_cell.length_b   1.000
_cell.length_c   1.000
_cell.angle_alpha   90.00
_cell.angle_beta   90.00
_cell.angle_gamma   90.00
#
_symmetry.space_group_name_H-M   'P 1'
#
loop_
_entity.id
_entity.type
_entity.pdbx_description
1 polymer ?
#
loop_
_entity_poly.entity_id
_entity_poly.type
_entity_poly.pdbx_seq_one_letter_code
_entity_poly.pdbx_strand_id
1 'polypeptide(L)'
;MAKFPRWRGLKHLSSPTTIDYSEGQTFLDILKCALPCIVQILPPNSCLVRVIRIMVKVRMLLGLEVTLVTRLALLRKFVAEYEKICKDVSETHEKSFNFLKQHFLSHAIGCFEGKGTSRNQNTRVVKVFNRR
;
A
#
# COMPACT_ATOMS: atom_id res chain seq x y z
N MET A 1 3.39 -28.23 7.23
CA MET A 1 3.60 -26.80 7.53
C MET A 1 3.62 -26.02 6.22
N ALA A 2 2.67 -25.11 5.99
CA ALA A 2 2.67 -24.27 4.79
C ALA A 2 3.94 -23.41 4.79
N LYS A 3 4.75 -23.50 3.72
CA LYS A 3 5.97 -22.68 3.57
C LYS A 3 5.52 -21.21 3.42
N PHE A 4 5.57 -20.47 4.52
CA PHE A 4 5.33 -19.03 4.49
C PHE A 4 6.30 -18.37 3.51
N PRO A 5 5.83 -17.46 2.64
CA PRO A 5 6.73 -16.73 1.76
C PRO A 5 7.74 -15.95 2.62
N ARG A 6 9.03 -16.21 2.43
CA ARG A 6 10.09 -15.55 3.18
C ARG A 6 10.39 -14.20 2.52
N TRP A 7 10.09 -13.13 3.23
CA TRP A 7 10.58 -11.80 2.84
C TRP A 7 11.92 -11.56 3.53
N ARG A 8 12.93 -11.12 2.78
CA ARG A 8 14.24 -10.75 3.34
C ARG A 8 14.09 -9.46 4.16
N GLY A 9 14.74 -9.40 5.33
CA GLY A 9 14.82 -8.19 6.13
C GLY A 9 13.51 -7.76 6.82
N LEU A 10 12.56 -8.67 7.03
CA LEU A 10 11.39 -8.39 7.87
C LEU A 10 11.82 -8.12 9.32
N LYS A 11 11.34 -7.02 9.91
CA LYS A 11 11.45 -6.82 11.36
C LYS A 11 10.69 -7.94 12.10
N HIS A 12 11.28 -8.45 13.18
CA HIS A 12 10.58 -9.33 14.11
C HIS A 12 9.65 -8.47 14.99
N LEU A 13 8.35 -8.75 14.93
CA LEU A 13 7.33 -8.05 15.70
C LEU A 13 6.67 -9.03 16.66
N SER A 14 6.76 -8.77 17.97
CA SER A 14 6.15 -9.60 19.01
C SER A 14 4.64 -9.39 19.11
N SER A 15 4.19 -8.13 19.03
CA SER A 15 2.78 -7.76 19.19
C SER A 15 2.36 -6.73 18.14
N PRO A 16 2.11 -7.15 16.87
CA PRO A 16 1.84 -6.21 15.77
C PRO A 16 0.52 -5.44 15.90
N THR A 17 -0.43 -5.91 16.71
CA THR A 17 -1.75 -5.29 16.92
C THR A 17 -1.77 -4.20 17.98
N THR A 18 -0.76 -4.14 18.85
CA THR A 18 -0.71 -3.18 19.98
C THR A 18 0.25 -2.02 19.71
N ILE A 19 0.71 -1.85 18.47
CA ILE A 19 1.67 -0.81 18.10
C ILE A 19 0.89 0.48 17.81
N ASP A 20 0.93 1.43 18.75
CA ASP A 20 0.26 2.72 18.60
C ASP A 20 1.01 3.66 17.64
N TYR A 21 2.34 3.69 17.71
CA TYR A 21 3.19 4.51 16.86
C TYR A 21 4.46 3.77 16.44
N SER A 22 4.77 3.82 15.15
CA SER A 22 6.03 3.31 14.60
C SER A 22 6.35 3.95 13.26
N GLU A 23 7.52 3.62 12.73
CA GLU A 23 7.93 4.00 11.38
C GLU A 23 7.00 3.38 10.33
N GLY A 24 6.83 4.07 9.20
CA GLY A 24 6.03 3.57 8.09
C GLY A 24 6.48 2.18 7.61
N GLN A 25 7.79 1.89 7.69
CA GLN A 25 8.35 0.59 7.32
C GLN A 25 7.82 -0.56 8.19
N THR A 26 7.63 -0.32 9.50
CA THR A 26 7.07 -1.32 10.42
C THR A 26 5.67 -1.75 9.98
N PHE A 27 4.81 -0.79 9.62
CA PHE A 27 3.46 -1.10 9.13
C PHE A 27 3.45 -1.80 7.77
N LEU A 28 4.44 -1.53 6.90
CA LEU A 28 4.61 -2.27 5.65
C LEU A 28 5.04 -3.72 5.90
N ASP A 29 5.88 -3.96 6.90
CA ASP A 29 6.31 -5.30 7.27
C ASP A 29 5.15 -6.10 7.88
N ILE A 30 4.30 -5.47 8.71
CA ILE A 30 3.03 -6.07 9.16
C ILE A 30 2.15 -6.44 7.96
N LEU A 31 1.98 -5.52 7.01
CA LEU A 31 1.14 -5.76 5.82
C LEU A 31 1.62 -6.96 4.99
N LYS A 32 2.94 -7.14 4.82
CA LYS A 32 3.53 -8.29 4.10
C LYS A 32 3.22 -9.63 4.78
N CYS A 33 3.12 -9.64 6.12
CA CYS A 33 2.84 -10.82 6.92
C CYS A 33 1.34 -11.06 7.13
N ALA A 34 0.50 -10.03 7.01
CA ALA A 34 -0.91 -10.09 7.37
C ALA A 34 -1.74 -11.05 6.48
N LEU A 35 -1.51 -11.03 5.16
CA LEU A 35 -2.30 -11.82 4.21
C LEU A 35 -2.34 -13.33 4.52
N PRO A 36 -1.21 -14.04 4.69
CA PRO A 36 -1.23 -15.47 4.99
C PRO A 36 -1.87 -15.80 6.35
N CYS A 37 -1.80 -14.91 7.34
CA CYS A 37 -2.48 -15.10 8.63
C CYS A 37 -4.00 -14.95 8.49
N ILE A 38 -4.46 -13.90 7.81
CA ILE A 38 -5.88 -13.53 7.74
C ILE A 38 -6.66 -14.48 6.83
N VAL A 39 -6.04 -15.04 5.78
CA VAL A 39 -6.68 -16.02 4.89
C VAL A 39 -7.11 -17.30 5.62
N GLN A 40 -6.48 -17.65 6.75
CA GLN A 40 -6.87 -18.81 7.54
C GLN A 40 -7.98 -18.52 8.55
N ILE A 41 -8.24 -17.24 8.85
CA ILE A 41 -9.20 -16.80 9.87
C ILE A 41 -10.50 -16.32 9.23
N LEU A 42 -10.42 -15.58 8.13
CA LEU A 42 -11.58 -15.01 7.47
C LEU A 42 -12.21 -15.98 6.46
N PRO A 43 -13.53 -15.84 6.22
CA PRO A 43 -14.21 -16.66 5.23
C PRO A 43 -13.59 -16.47 3.83
N PRO A 44 -13.69 -17.51 2.98
CA PRO A 44 -13.23 -17.43 1.60
C PRO A 44 -13.90 -16.24 0.89
N ASN A 45 -13.13 -15.54 0.06
CA ASN A 45 -13.56 -14.36 -0.70
C ASN A 45 -14.01 -13.14 0.12
N SER A 46 -13.71 -13.08 1.42
CA SER A 46 -13.92 -11.87 2.23
C SER A 46 -13.34 -10.61 1.55
N CYS A 47 -14.12 -9.52 1.53
CA CYS A 47 -13.70 -8.22 1.00
C CYS A 47 -12.44 -7.70 1.71
N LEU A 48 -12.25 -8.03 2.98
CA LEU A 48 -11.05 -7.69 3.76
C LEU A 48 -9.80 -8.43 3.27
N VAL A 49 -9.94 -9.71 2.91
CA VAL A 49 -8.82 -10.48 2.31
C VAL A 49 -8.46 -9.88 0.95
N ARG A 50 -9.47 -9.54 0.14
CA ARG A 50 -9.29 -8.92 -1.18
C ARG A 50 -8.59 -7.56 -1.08
N VAL A 51 -9.01 -6.69 -0.15
CA VAL A 51 -8.43 -5.34 0.01
C VAL A 51 -6.98 -5.39 0.48
N ILE A 52 -6.66 -6.29 1.42
CA ILE A 52 -5.28 -6.49 1.87
C ILE A 52 -4.42 -7.01 0.73
N ARG A 53 -4.91 -8.00 -0.02
CA ARG A 53 -4.19 -8.59 -1.15
C ARG A 53 -3.84 -7.56 -2.23
N ILE A 54 -4.79 -6.74 -2.64
CA ILE A 54 -4.54 -5.72 -3.67
C ILE A 54 -3.62 -4.62 -3.13
N MET A 55 -3.76 -4.23 -1.85
CA MET A 55 -2.91 -3.22 -1.23
C MET A 55 -1.44 -3.66 -1.15
N VAL A 56 -1.18 -4.94 -0.84
CA VAL A 56 0.17 -5.50 -0.89
C VAL A 56 0.74 -5.40 -2.31
N LYS A 57 -0.03 -5.74 -3.35
CA LYS A 57 0.42 -5.63 -4.76
C LYS A 57 0.76 -4.19 -5.16
N VAL A 58 -0.12 -3.24 -4.82
CA VAL A 58 0.10 -1.81 -5.07
C VAL A 58 1.37 -1.35 -4.37
N ARG A 59 1.53 -1.65 -3.07
CA ARG A 59 2.72 -1.27 -2.30
C ARG A 59 4.01 -1.89 -2.82
N MET A 60 3.97 -3.14 -3.30
CA MET A 60 5.12 -3.77 -3.94
C MET A 60 5.57 -2.99 -5.18
N LEU A 61 4.65 -2.62 -6.08
CA LEU A 61 4.98 -1.88 -7.30
C LEU A 61 5.46 -0.45 -6.99
N LEU A 62 4.86 0.22 -6.00
CA LEU A 62 5.29 1.54 -5.56
C LEU A 62 6.68 1.54 -4.93
N GLY A 63 7.09 0.43 -4.31
CA GLY A 63 8.39 0.29 -3.66
C GLY A 63 9.54 -0.07 -4.60
N LEU A 64 9.29 -0.31 -5.89
CA LEU A 64 10.35 -0.60 -6.85
C LEU A 64 11.12 0.69 -7.18
N GLU A 65 12.45 0.60 -7.20
CA GLU A 65 13.32 1.73 -7.57
C GLU A 65 13.24 2.05 -9.06
N VAL A 66 13.10 1.02 -9.91
CA VAL A 66 12.99 1.14 -11.36
C VAL A 66 11.62 0.65 -11.83
N THR A 67 10.86 1.56 -12.44
CA THR A 67 9.51 1.27 -12.95
C THR A 67 9.49 1.30 -14.48
N LEU A 68 9.12 0.19 -15.09
CA LEU A 68 8.91 0.06 -16.52
C LEU A 68 7.49 0.52 -16.90
N VAL A 69 7.26 0.92 -18.14
CA VAL A 69 5.93 1.29 -18.66
C VAL A 69 4.90 0.17 -18.46
N THR A 70 5.31 -1.08 -18.65
CA THR A 70 4.47 -2.26 -18.39
C THR A 70 4.06 -2.38 -16.92
N ARG A 71 4.95 -2.03 -15.99
CA ARG A 71 4.67 -2.02 -14.54
C ARG A 71 3.75 -0.85 -14.17
N LEU A 72 3.87 0.31 -14.82
CA LEU A 72 2.94 1.42 -14.65
C LEU A 72 1.53 1.07 -15.10
N ALA A 73 1.40 0.37 -16.24
CA ALA A 73 0.11 -0.13 -16.72
C ALA A 73 -0.52 -1.12 -15.70
N LEU A 74 0.29 -2.02 -15.13
CA LEU A 74 -0.16 -2.92 -14.07
C LEU A 74 -0.55 -2.19 -12.79
N LEU A 75 0.22 -1.18 -12.38
CA LEU A 75 -0.10 -0.35 -11.21
C LEU A 75 -1.44 0.37 -11.41
N ARG A 76 -1.68 0.95 -12.59
CA ARG A 76 -2.96 1.60 -12.95
C ARG A 76 -4.13 0.63 -12.81
N LYS A 77 -3.96 -0.61 -13.30
CA LYS A 77 -4.96 -1.66 -13.15
C LYS A 77 -5.22 -2.01 -11.68
N PHE A 78 -4.18 -2.15 -10.86
CA PHE A 78 -4.34 -2.50 -9.46
C PHE A 78 -4.91 -1.37 -8.60
N VAL A 79 -4.61 -0.10 -8.93
CA VAL A 79 -5.23 1.05 -8.27
C VAL A 79 -6.74 1.09 -8.55
N ALA A 80 -7.15 0.90 -9.80
CA ALA A 80 -8.57 0.84 -10.14
C ALA A 80 -9.30 -0.34 -9.47
N GLU A 81 -8.65 -1.51 -9.41
CA GLU A 81 -9.19 -2.68 -8.69
C GLU A 81 -9.30 -2.42 -7.18
N TYR A 82 -8.31 -1.75 -6.60
CA TYR A 82 -8.32 -1.36 -5.19
C TYR A 82 -9.45 -0.38 -4.87
N GLU A 83 -9.67 0.64 -5.70
CA GLU A 83 -10.78 1.58 -5.52
C GLU A 83 -12.14 0.88 -5.55
N LYS A 84 -12.32 -0.09 -6.45
CA LYS A 84 -13.54 -0.91 -6.49
C LYS A 84 -13.72 -1.71 -5.20
N ILE A 85 -12.68 -2.42 -4.74
CA ILE A 85 -12.75 -3.22 -3.52
C ILE A 85 -12.96 -2.34 -2.28
N CYS A 86 -12.37 -1.13 -2.23
CA CYS A 86 -12.60 -0.18 -1.14
C CYS A 86 -14.08 0.20 -1.02
N LYS A 87 -14.78 0.38 -2.15
CA LYS A 87 -16.24 0.63 -2.14
C LYS A 87 -17.00 -0.55 -1.56
N ASP A 88 -16.69 -1.78 -1.99
CA ASP A 88 -17.29 -3.01 -1.42
C ASP A 88 -17.09 -3.06 0.12
N VAL A 89 -15.89 -2.72 0.60
CA VAL A 89 -15.57 -2.72 2.04
C VAL A 89 -16.30 -1.59 2.79
N SER A 90 -16.42 -0.41 2.19
CA SER A 90 -17.17 0.71 2.77
C SER A 90 -18.64 0.37 2.95
N GLU A 91 -19.25 -0.32 1.97
CA GLU A 91 -20.65 -0.78 2.05
C GLU A 91 -20.84 -1.87 3.09
N THR A 92 -19.89 -2.80 3.22
CA THR A 92 -20.01 -3.96 4.13
C THR A 92 -19.70 -3.61 5.59
N HIS A 93 -18.75 -2.70 5.83
CA HIS A 93 -18.18 -2.44 7.16
C HIS A 93 -18.25 -0.96 7.59
N GLU A 94 -18.99 -0.13 6.86
CA GLU A 94 -19.16 1.32 7.12
C GLU A 94 -17.82 2.08 7.24
N LYS A 95 -16.77 1.55 6.60
CA LYS A 95 -15.43 2.12 6.70
C LYS A 95 -15.22 3.22 5.67
N SER A 96 -14.92 4.44 6.15
CA SER A 96 -14.51 5.54 5.27
C SER A 96 -13.03 5.44 4.90
N PHE A 97 -12.73 5.50 3.60
CA PHE A 97 -11.36 5.59 3.06
C PHE A 97 -10.93 7.03 2.72
N ASN A 98 -11.64 8.04 3.22
CA ASN A 98 -11.31 9.44 2.95
C ASN A 98 -10.17 9.94 3.85
N PHE A 99 -8.91 9.69 3.45
CA PHE A 99 -7.74 10.21 4.16
C PHE A 99 -6.57 10.52 3.21
N LEU A 100 -5.71 11.46 3.59
CA LEU A 100 -4.61 12.00 2.75
C LEU A 100 -3.71 10.91 2.14
N LYS A 101 -3.37 9.87 2.92
CA LYS A 101 -2.52 8.76 2.44
C LYS A 101 -3.20 7.90 1.38
N GLN A 102 -4.52 7.83 1.35
CA GLN A 102 -5.27 7.15 0.29
C GLN A 102 -5.19 7.95 -1.01
N HIS A 103 -5.36 9.28 -0.92
CA HIS A 103 -5.35 10.17 -2.08
C HIS A 103 -4.01 10.19 -2.82
N PHE A 104 -2.90 9.90 -2.12
CA PHE A 104 -1.59 9.73 -2.74
C PHE A 104 -1.59 8.67 -3.86
N LEU A 105 -2.37 7.59 -3.73
CA LEU A 105 -2.41 6.51 -4.73
C LEU A 105 -2.92 6.99 -6.09
N SER A 106 -3.84 7.96 -6.10
CA SER A 106 -4.38 8.59 -7.31
C SER A 106 -3.32 9.43 -8.04
N HIS A 107 -2.36 10.02 -7.29
CA HIS A 107 -1.28 10.86 -7.84
C HIS A 107 0.01 10.09 -8.12
N ALA A 108 0.18 8.91 -7.53
CA ALA A 108 1.43 8.14 -7.59
C ALA A 108 1.86 7.88 -9.04
N ILE A 109 0.91 7.51 -9.92
CA ILE A 109 1.17 7.22 -11.33
C ILE A 109 1.66 8.48 -12.07
N GLY A 110 0.98 9.61 -11.92
CA GLY A 110 1.42 10.88 -12.52
C GLY A 110 2.79 11.32 -12.00
N CYS A 111 3.11 11.02 -10.73
CA CYS A 111 4.44 11.27 -10.18
C CYS A 111 5.51 10.37 -10.81
N PHE A 112 5.21 9.11 -11.15
CA PHE A 112 6.15 8.27 -11.90
C PHE A 112 6.36 8.76 -13.33
N GLU A 113 5.29 9.16 -14.02
CA GLU A 113 5.36 9.67 -15.38
C GLU A 113 6.16 10.99 -15.44
N GLY A 114 6.00 11.87 -14.45
CA GLY A 114 6.69 13.17 -14.41
C GLY A 114 8.11 13.15 -13.84
N LYS A 115 8.43 12.25 -12.89
CA LYS A 115 9.73 12.22 -12.19
C LYS A 115 10.59 11.00 -12.52
N GLY A 116 10.02 9.97 -13.16
CA GLY A 116 10.72 8.72 -13.48
C GLY A 116 11.10 7.85 -12.27
N THR A 117 10.71 8.22 -11.04
CA THR A 117 11.11 7.49 -9.82
C THR A 117 10.04 7.48 -8.73
N SER A 118 10.05 6.42 -7.91
CA SER A 118 9.27 6.25 -6.68
C SER A 118 9.88 6.98 -5.48
N ARG A 119 11.18 7.29 -5.53
CA ARG A 119 11.94 7.83 -4.39
C ARG A 119 11.72 9.34 -4.27
N ASN A 120 11.58 9.83 -3.03
CA ASN A 120 11.43 11.26 -2.71
C ASN A 120 10.21 11.97 -3.33
N GLN A 121 9.04 11.32 -3.39
CA GLN A 121 7.80 11.99 -3.81
C GLN A 121 7.25 12.99 -2.77
N ASN A 122 7.82 13.02 -1.55
CA ASN A 122 7.37 13.88 -0.45
C ASN A 122 8.02 15.27 -0.39
N THR A 123 9.02 15.58 -1.22
CA THR A 123 9.43 16.97 -1.40
C THR A 123 8.42 17.63 -2.31
N ARG A 124 7.34 18.15 -1.71
CA ARG A 124 6.75 19.40 -2.21
C ARG A 124 7.94 20.32 -2.41
N VAL A 125 8.15 20.83 -3.62
CA VAL A 125 9.02 21.99 -3.81
C VAL A 125 8.30 23.11 -3.09
N VAL A 126 8.53 23.24 -1.78
CA VAL A 126 8.19 24.46 -1.07
C VAL A 126 9.04 25.48 -1.80
N LYS A 127 8.41 26.34 -2.62
CA LYS A 127 9.02 27.60 -3.03
C LYS A 127 9.54 28.19 -1.73
N VAL A 128 10.86 28.13 -1.54
CA VAL A 128 11.53 28.86 -0.47
C VAL A 128 11.05 30.29 -0.67
N PHE A 129 10.20 30.74 0.23
CA PHE A 129 9.60 32.05 0.17
C PHE A 129 10.76 33.00 0.47
N ASN A 130 11.45 33.44 -0.57
CA ASN A 130 12.49 34.45 -0.49
C ASN A 130 11.76 35.75 -0.09
N ARG A 131 11.61 35.98 1.21
CA ARG A 131 11.34 37.33 1.72
C ARG A 131 12.64 38.11 1.54
N ARG A 132 12.67 38.93 0.49
CA ARG A 132 13.45 40.18 0.53
C ARG A 132 12.78 41.14 1.50
#